data_AF-A0A937C5C4-F1
#
_entry.id   AF-A0A937C5C4-F1
#
_cell.length_a   1.000
_cell.length_b   1.000
_cell.length_c   1.000
_cell.angle_alpha   90.00
_cell.angle_beta   90.00
_cell.angle_gamma   90.00
#
_symmetry.space_group_name_H-M   'P 1'
#
loop_
_entity.id
_entity.type
_entity.pdbx_description
1 polymer ?
#
loop_
_entity_poly.entity_id
_entity_poly.type
_entity_poly.pdbx_seq_one_letter_code
_entity_poly.pdbx_strand_id
1 'polypeptide(L)'
;MPDAIRTPVIFTPINKLQRIKNHMQNPTTSNPINIGMRLAAMLLDHFFMTMIAMIFFIPGIIADFSRAFKVSHEQVSSEFLGGSWAYIGLIGFALYFCKDIINGRSIAKRILKLQLVDNATGEVASPMKCFIRNLLCIIWPIEAIIALTNTSRRLGDRLAGTKLVPYDPSLGKPGFDIGKALLPLVLAYGVMLLFLQLLPKPGLYATKYVETSYNQSASKELEKLLTDSLGQYFTPDIRIYDSVRNSKLKYVSVILRLKKNYIEDDNSYQKLHQSTTDLIYAKLPAETFTGQLQYVFQASGQFHGRSTPFGTTMK
;
A
#
# COMPACT_ATOMS: atom_id res chain seq x y z
N MET A 1 -6.36 -28.80 -70.94
CA MET A 1 -7.07 -28.64 -69.66
C MET A 1 -7.90 -29.89 -69.42
N PRO A 2 -8.00 -30.45 -68.19
CA PRO A 2 -7.67 -29.89 -66.86
C PRO A 2 -6.53 -30.65 -66.13
N ASP A 3 -5.57 -29.98 -65.52
CA ASP A 3 -5.51 -29.49 -64.11
C ASP A 3 -5.13 -30.57 -63.07
N ALA A 4 -3.81 -30.76 -62.89
CA ALA A 4 -3.25 -31.46 -61.76
C ALA A 4 -3.02 -30.49 -60.59
N ILE A 5 -3.79 -30.69 -59.52
CA ILE A 5 -3.72 -29.96 -58.25
C ILE A 5 -2.34 -30.19 -57.60
N ARG A 6 -1.51 -29.15 -57.53
CA ARG A 6 -0.28 -29.13 -56.72
C ARG A 6 -0.61 -28.68 -55.30
N THR A 7 -0.49 -29.60 -54.34
CA THR A 7 -0.44 -29.28 -52.91
C THR A 7 0.87 -28.55 -52.56
N PRO A 8 0.86 -27.50 -51.72
CA PRO A 8 2.07 -26.81 -51.32
C PRO A 8 2.84 -27.64 -50.29
N VAL A 9 4.08 -27.98 -50.62
CA VAL A 9 5.06 -28.53 -49.68
C VAL A 9 5.44 -27.42 -48.70
N ILE A 10 4.98 -27.52 -47.45
CA ILE A 10 5.38 -26.62 -46.36
C ILE A 10 6.84 -26.96 -46.01
N PHE A 11 7.77 -26.26 -46.66
CA PHE A 11 9.18 -26.27 -46.28
C PHE A 11 9.33 -25.58 -44.92
N THR A 12 9.35 -26.37 -43.85
CA THR A 12 9.85 -25.88 -42.57
C THR A 12 11.36 -25.74 -42.73
N PRO A 13 11.95 -24.55 -42.52
CA PRO A 13 13.39 -24.36 -42.76
C PRO A 13 14.18 -25.30 -41.85
N ILE A 14 15.01 -26.14 -42.46
CA ILE A 14 15.85 -27.18 -41.84
C ILE A 14 16.62 -26.62 -40.64
N ASN A 15 17.03 -25.35 -40.69
CA ASN A 15 17.67 -24.62 -39.59
C ASN A 15 16.86 -24.60 -38.29
N LYS A 16 15.52 -24.56 -38.34
CA LYS A 16 14.66 -24.53 -37.14
C LYS A 16 14.61 -25.91 -36.46
N LEU A 17 14.52 -26.98 -37.25
CA LEU A 17 14.55 -28.35 -36.76
C LEU A 17 15.93 -28.75 -36.23
N GLN A 18 17.01 -28.31 -36.88
CA GLN A 18 18.37 -28.51 -36.40
C GLN A 18 18.66 -27.74 -35.11
N ARG A 19 18.11 -26.53 -34.95
CA ARG A 19 18.19 -25.76 -33.69
C ARG A 19 17.42 -26.42 -32.55
N ILE A 20 16.25 -26.99 -32.83
CA ILE A 20 15.47 -27.78 -31.86
C ILE A 20 16.23 -29.05 -31.45
N LYS A 21 16.84 -29.75 -32.42
CA LYS A 21 17.63 -30.97 -32.16
C LYS A 21 18.90 -30.68 -31.34
N ASN A 22 19.60 -29.58 -31.65
CA ASN A 22 20.80 -29.15 -30.91
C ASN A 22 20.48 -28.67 -29.49
N HIS A 23 19.29 -28.09 -29.25
CA HIS A 23 18.83 -27.75 -27.89
C HIS A 23 18.41 -28.98 -27.06
N MET A 24 18.00 -30.09 -27.71
CA MET A 24 17.73 -31.35 -27.00
C MET A 24 19.01 -32.16 -26.69
N GLN A 25 20.11 -31.95 -27.42
CA GLN A 25 21.32 -32.78 -27.33
C GLN A 25 22.47 -32.20 -26.49
N ASN A 26 22.43 -30.93 -26.11
CA ASN A 26 23.40 -30.35 -25.18
C ASN A 26 22.73 -29.98 -23.86
N PRO A 27 22.74 -30.87 -22.84
CA PRO A 27 22.58 -30.41 -21.47
C PRO A 27 23.83 -29.58 -21.17
N THR A 28 23.77 -28.28 -21.42
CA THR A 28 24.79 -27.37 -20.90
C THR A 28 24.94 -27.69 -19.43
N THR A 29 26.18 -27.91 -19.02
CA THR A 29 26.66 -28.16 -17.67
C THR A 29 26.44 -26.91 -16.81
N SER A 30 25.19 -26.48 -16.68
CA SER A 30 24.78 -25.43 -15.77
C SER A 30 24.70 -26.05 -14.39
N ASN A 31 25.56 -25.61 -13.47
CA ASN A 31 25.47 -26.02 -12.07
C ASN A 31 24.01 -25.90 -11.60
N PRO A 32 23.43 -26.95 -11.00
CA PRO A 32 22.05 -26.93 -10.57
C PRO A 32 21.87 -25.79 -9.56
N ILE A 33 20.81 -25.01 -9.73
CA ILE A 33 20.50 -23.92 -8.80
C ILE A 33 20.18 -24.56 -7.44
N ASN A 34 21.01 -24.27 -6.45
CA ASN A 34 20.80 -24.75 -5.10
C ASN A 34 19.64 -24.00 -4.41
N ILE A 35 19.12 -24.59 -3.33
CA ILE A 35 18.00 -24.03 -2.54
C ILE A 35 18.34 -22.60 -2.08
N GLY A 36 19.54 -22.40 -1.53
CA GLY A 36 19.95 -21.13 -0.95
C GLY A 36 19.91 -19.97 -1.96
N MET A 37 20.42 -20.17 -3.17
CA MET A 37 20.45 -19.16 -4.23
C MET A 37 19.04 -18.78 -4.70
N ARG A 38 18.11 -19.74 -4.65
CA ARG A 38 16.71 -19.50 -4.98
C ARG A 38 16.00 -18.71 -3.90
N LEU A 39 16.19 -19.06 -2.64
CA LEU A 39 15.64 -18.30 -1.50
C LEU A 39 16.24 -16.90 -1.43
N ALA A 40 17.54 -16.77 -1.67
CA ALA A 40 18.21 -15.48 -1.75
C ALA A 40 17.60 -14.61 -2.86
N ALA A 41 17.32 -15.18 -4.04
CA ALA A 41 16.64 -14.46 -5.11
C ALA A 41 15.24 -13.99 -4.71
N MET A 42 14.47 -14.84 -4.01
CA MET A 42 13.13 -14.50 -3.51
C MET A 42 13.17 -13.39 -2.46
N LEU A 43 14.08 -13.48 -1.49
CA LEU A 43 14.23 -12.53 -0.39
C LEU A 43 14.74 -11.18 -0.88
N LEU A 44 15.77 -11.16 -1.73
CA LEU A 44 16.28 -9.93 -2.34
C LEU A 44 15.22 -9.27 -3.23
N ASP A 45 14.46 -10.06 -4.00
CA ASP A 45 13.34 -9.51 -4.76
C ASP A 45 12.29 -8.87 -3.85
N HIS A 46 11.96 -9.51 -2.73
CA HIS A 46 11.00 -8.95 -1.78
C HIS A 46 11.52 -7.64 -1.17
N PHE A 47 12.77 -7.61 -0.74
CA PHE A 47 13.40 -6.42 -0.22
C PHE A 47 13.41 -5.26 -1.24
N PHE A 48 14.00 -5.47 -2.43
CA PHE A 48 14.11 -4.41 -3.44
C PHE A 48 12.75 -3.92 -3.91
N MET A 49 11.80 -4.82 -4.16
CA MET A 49 10.48 -4.40 -4.64
C MET A 49 9.64 -3.73 -3.56
N THR A 50 9.85 -4.06 -2.28
CA THR A 50 9.22 -3.33 -1.17
C THR A 50 9.78 -1.91 -1.09
N MET A 51 11.10 -1.73 -1.21
CA MET A 51 11.71 -0.39 -1.27
C MET A 51 11.19 0.44 -2.45
N ILE A 52 11.07 -0.17 -3.64
CA ILE A 52 10.51 0.50 -4.82
C ILE A 52 9.03 0.85 -4.60
N ALA A 53 8.23 -0.06 -4.04
CA ALA A 53 6.83 0.21 -3.76
C ALA A 53 6.66 1.37 -2.77
N MET A 54 7.50 1.42 -1.73
CA MET A 54 7.47 2.49 -0.73
C MET A 54 7.66 3.88 -1.31
N ILE A 55 8.43 4.04 -2.40
CA ILE A 55 8.61 5.34 -3.07
C ILE A 55 7.27 5.96 -3.47
N PHE A 56 6.31 5.14 -3.92
CA PHE A 56 4.97 5.61 -4.31
C PHE A 56 4.09 5.96 -3.10
N PHE A 57 4.40 5.43 -1.92
CA PHE A 57 3.71 5.74 -0.67
C PHE A 57 4.27 6.97 0.05
N ILE A 58 5.52 7.36 -0.21
CA ILE A 58 6.20 8.49 0.46
C ILE A 58 5.37 9.79 0.40
N PRO A 59 4.83 10.24 -0.75
CA PRO A 59 4.03 11.47 -0.79
C PRO A 59 2.80 11.43 0.12
N GLY A 60 2.12 10.28 0.18
CA GLY A 60 0.98 10.07 1.07
C GLY A 60 1.38 10.09 2.54
N ILE A 61 2.51 9.46 2.89
CA ILE A 61 3.06 9.48 4.25
C ILE A 61 3.43 10.92 4.66
N ILE A 62 4.09 11.68 3.79
CA ILE A 62 4.44 13.08 4.05
C ILE A 62 3.18 13.93 4.22
N ALA A 63 2.16 13.73 3.39
CA ALA A 63 0.89 14.45 3.49
C ALA A 63 0.16 14.13 4.80
N ASP A 64 0.09 12.86 5.18
CA ASP A 64 -0.52 12.42 6.44
C ASP A 64 0.26 12.94 7.65
N PHE A 65 1.58 12.86 7.61
CA PHE A 65 2.44 13.42 8.65
C PHE A 65 2.24 14.93 8.76
N SER A 66 2.27 15.66 7.64
CA SER A 66 2.01 17.11 7.62
C SER A 66 0.64 17.46 8.20
N ARG A 67 -0.41 16.68 7.88
CA ARG A 67 -1.74 16.85 8.47
C ARG A 67 -1.76 16.58 9.96
N ALA A 68 -1.02 15.58 10.46
CA ALA A 68 -0.94 15.29 11.88
C ALA A 68 -0.36 16.45 12.71
N PHE A 69 0.50 17.31 12.13
CA PHE A 69 0.99 18.53 12.79
C PHE A 69 0.10 19.76 12.57
N LYS A 70 -0.91 19.69 11.71
CA LYS A 70 -1.88 20.79 11.56
C LYS A 70 -2.92 20.71 12.67
N VAL A 71 -2.94 21.74 13.51
CA VAL A 71 -3.98 21.94 14.51
C VAL A 71 -5.25 22.39 13.78
N SER A 72 -6.24 21.52 13.68
CA SER A 72 -7.48 21.79 12.94
C SER A 72 -8.68 21.12 13.57
N HIS A 73 -9.87 21.69 13.33
CA HIS A 73 -11.13 21.12 13.81
C HIS A 73 -11.62 19.94 12.98
N GLU A 74 -10.98 19.69 11.83
CA GLU A 74 -11.24 18.55 10.97
C GLU A 74 -10.66 17.28 11.63
N GLN A 75 -11.37 16.17 11.48
CA GLN A 75 -10.87 14.89 11.98
C GLN A 75 -9.80 14.37 11.04
N VAL A 76 -8.66 13.96 11.61
CA VAL A 76 -7.60 13.32 10.83
C VAL A 76 -8.03 11.88 10.54
N SER A 77 -8.64 11.65 9.38
CA SER A 77 -8.77 10.30 8.84
C SER A 77 -7.46 9.92 8.13
N SER A 78 -6.93 8.73 8.40
CA SER A 78 -5.79 8.20 7.64
C SER A 78 -6.26 7.84 6.23
N GLU A 79 -6.04 8.75 5.29
CA GLU A 79 -6.29 8.49 3.87
C GLU A 79 -5.21 7.59 3.26
N PHE A 80 -4.13 7.28 4.00
CA PHE A 80 -3.01 6.45 3.55
C PHE A 80 -3.44 5.16 2.81
N LEU A 81 -4.40 4.42 3.36
CA LEU A 81 -4.91 3.16 2.77
C LEU A 81 -6.32 3.28 2.17
N GLY A 82 -7.02 4.39 2.41
CA GLY A 82 -8.43 4.55 2.03
C GLY A 82 -8.74 5.72 1.08
N GLY A 83 -7.78 6.60 0.82
CA GLY A 83 -7.96 7.80 0.01
C GLY A 83 -7.22 7.76 -1.33
N SER A 84 -7.14 8.91 -2.00
CA SER A 84 -6.56 9.05 -3.34
C SER A 84 -5.10 8.56 -3.43
N TRP A 85 -4.35 8.67 -2.34
CA TRP A 85 -2.96 8.22 -2.26
C TRP A 85 -2.80 6.70 -2.36
N ALA A 86 -3.81 5.92 -1.94
CA ALA A 86 -3.76 4.47 -2.04
C ALA A 86 -3.62 4.02 -3.51
N TYR A 87 -4.33 4.67 -4.43
CA TYR A 87 -4.25 4.36 -5.87
C TYR A 87 -2.86 4.57 -6.46
N ILE A 88 -2.14 5.61 -6.02
CA ILE A 88 -0.75 5.83 -6.44
C ILE A 88 0.16 4.73 -5.86
N GLY A 89 -0.03 4.38 -4.59
CA GLY A 89 0.68 3.28 -3.94
C GLY A 89 0.50 1.92 -4.64
N LEU A 90 -0.68 1.66 -5.21
CA LEU A 90 -0.94 0.43 -5.99
C LEU A 90 -0.04 0.29 -7.21
N ILE A 91 0.50 1.38 -7.77
CA ILE A 91 1.47 1.32 -8.87
C ILE A 91 2.74 0.59 -8.41
N GLY A 92 3.22 0.87 -7.20
CA GLY A 92 4.37 0.19 -6.61
C GLY A 92 4.16 -1.33 -6.51
N PHE A 93 2.97 -1.75 -6.07
CA PHE A 93 2.61 -3.17 -6.02
C PHE A 93 2.41 -3.79 -7.41
N ALA A 94 1.83 -3.07 -8.37
CA ALA A 94 1.72 -3.54 -9.76
C ALA A 94 3.12 -3.80 -10.36
N LEU A 95 4.07 -2.89 -10.14
CA LEU A 95 5.47 -3.10 -10.52
C LEU A 95 6.08 -4.33 -9.83
N TYR A 96 5.69 -4.62 -8.58
CA TYR A 96 6.13 -5.82 -7.87
C TYR A 96 5.72 -7.12 -8.60
N PHE A 97 4.46 -7.23 -9.05
CA PHE A 97 4.02 -8.35 -9.89
C PHE A 97 4.77 -8.42 -11.23
N CYS A 98 5.21 -7.27 -11.73
CA CYS A 98 5.93 -7.16 -12.99
C CYS A 98 7.46 -7.15 -12.84
N LYS A 99 8.03 -7.46 -11.66
CA LYS A 99 9.48 -7.34 -11.42
C LYS A 99 10.39 -8.09 -12.41
N ASP A 100 9.88 -9.15 -13.05
CA ASP A 100 10.64 -10.02 -13.98
C ASP A 100 10.35 -9.78 -15.46
N ILE A 101 9.54 -8.78 -15.82
CA ILE A 101 9.11 -8.57 -17.22
C ILE A 101 10.28 -8.25 -18.17
N ILE A 102 11.38 -7.71 -17.63
CA ILE A 102 12.55 -7.33 -18.42
C ILE A 102 13.46 -8.54 -18.56
N ASN A 103 13.41 -9.20 -19.71
CA ASN A 103 14.24 -10.35 -20.06
C ASN A 103 14.16 -11.52 -19.07
N GLY A 104 13.05 -11.68 -18.36
CA GLY A 104 12.87 -12.74 -17.36
C GLY A 104 13.74 -12.54 -16.11
N ARG A 105 14.13 -11.29 -15.80
CA ARG A 105 15.10 -10.97 -14.75
C ARG A 105 14.69 -9.74 -13.95
N SER A 106 14.39 -9.97 -12.68
CA SER A 106 14.33 -8.93 -11.65
C SER A 106 15.71 -8.44 -11.22
N ILE A 107 15.73 -7.38 -10.39
CA ILE A 107 16.96 -6.82 -9.81
C ILE A 107 17.77 -7.89 -9.08
N ALA A 108 17.14 -8.71 -8.22
CA ALA A 108 17.86 -9.76 -7.52
C ALA A 108 18.44 -10.82 -8.48
N LYS A 109 17.70 -11.19 -9.53
CA LYS A 109 18.18 -12.16 -10.53
C LYS A 109 19.29 -11.60 -11.41
N ARG A 110 19.36 -10.27 -11.56
CA ARG A 110 20.51 -9.61 -12.18
C ARG A 110 21.77 -9.78 -11.34
N ILE A 111 21.66 -9.49 -10.05
CA ILE A 111 22.75 -9.63 -9.06
C ILE A 111 23.23 -11.08 -8.99
N LEU A 112 22.30 -12.04 -8.88
CA LEU A 112 22.61 -13.46 -8.71
C LEU A 112 22.91 -14.20 -10.03
N LYS A 113 22.96 -13.49 -11.17
CA LYS A 113 23.17 -14.08 -12.51
C LYS A 113 22.20 -15.23 -12.81
N LEU A 114 20.92 -15.02 -12.51
CA LEU A 114 19.82 -15.95 -12.79
C LEU A 114 18.89 -15.36 -13.85
N GLN A 115 18.10 -16.23 -14.48
CA GLN A 115 17.11 -15.88 -15.47
C GLN A 115 15.95 -16.86 -15.51
N LEU A 116 14.78 -16.36 -15.91
CA LEU A 116 13.61 -17.17 -16.16
C LEU A 116 13.50 -17.51 -17.64
N VAL A 117 13.31 -18.80 -17.87
CA VAL A 117 13.03 -19.34 -19.19
C VAL A 117 11.72 -20.09 -19.18
N ASP A 118 11.11 -20.14 -20.36
CA ASP A 118 10.01 -21.03 -20.66
C ASP A 118 10.46 -22.49 -20.49
N ASN A 119 9.68 -23.28 -19.75
CA ASN A 119 10.04 -24.67 -19.51
C ASN A 119 9.94 -25.54 -20.77
N ALA A 120 9.07 -25.18 -21.72
CA ALA A 120 8.86 -25.93 -22.95
C ALA A 120 9.85 -25.54 -24.06
N THR A 121 10.08 -24.23 -24.24
CA THR A 121 10.91 -23.74 -25.35
C THR A 121 12.37 -23.48 -24.98
N GLY A 122 12.67 -23.28 -23.69
CA GLY A 122 13.99 -22.86 -23.23
C GLY A 122 14.33 -21.40 -23.54
N GLU A 123 13.47 -20.67 -24.25
CA GLU A 123 13.64 -19.24 -24.49
C GLU A 123 13.30 -18.42 -23.24
N VAL A 124 13.74 -17.16 -23.21
CA VAL A 124 13.40 -16.20 -22.16
C VAL A 124 11.90 -16.12 -21.96
N ALA A 125 11.47 -16.21 -20.69
CA ALA A 125 10.06 -16.14 -20.34
C ALA A 125 9.44 -14.81 -20.81
N SER A 126 8.26 -14.89 -21.42
CA SER A 126 7.54 -13.71 -21.88
C SER A 126 7.06 -12.85 -20.70
N PRO A 127 6.84 -11.52 -20.89
CA PRO A 127 6.33 -10.65 -19.83
C PRO A 127 5.03 -11.17 -19.19
N MET A 128 4.14 -11.76 -19.98
CA MET A 128 2.89 -12.34 -19.48
C MET A 128 3.13 -13.57 -18.59
N LYS A 129 4.05 -14.46 -18.98
CA LYS A 129 4.43 -15.60 -18.12
C LYS A 129 5.06 -15.11 -16.82
N CYS A 130 5.92 -14.10 -16.88
CA CYS A 130 6.51 -13.48 -15.70
C CYS A 130 5.44 -12.91 -14.75
N PHE A 131 4.42 -12.23 -15.27
CA PHE A 131 3.31 -11.70 -14.48
C PHE A 131 2.48 -12.81 -13.82
N ILE A 132 2.00 -13.80 -14.58
CA ILE A 132 1.20 -14.93 -14.06
C ILE A 132 1.95 -15.64 -12.92
N ARG A 133 3.24 -15.87 -13.11
CA ARG A 133 4.14 -16.49 -12.13
C ARG A 133 4.24 -15.69 -10.83
N ASN A 134 4.19 -14.36 -10.92
CA ASN A 134 4.35 -13.46 -9.79
C ASN A 134 3.04 -13.16 -9.07
N LEU A 135 1.87 -13.49 -9.63
CA LEU A 135 0.58 -13.36 -8.91
C LEU A 135 0.59 -14.11 -7.57
N LEU A 136 1.31 -15.24 -7.48
CA LEU A 136 1.49 -16.00 -6.25
C LEU A 136 2.44 -15.35 -5.23
N CYS A 137 3.02 -14.17 -5.52
CA CYS A 137 3.74 -13.38 -4.52
C CYS A 137 2.83 -12.89 -3.37
N ILE A 138 1.51 -12.88 -3.54
CA ILE A 138 0.57 -12.58 -2.43
C ILE A 138 0.73 -13.62 -1.30
N ILE A 139 0.96 -14.88 -1.67
CA ILE A 139 1.17 -16.00 -0.73
C ILE A 139 2.66 -16.37 -0.62
N TRP A 140 3.55 -15.37 -0.64
CA TRP A 140 5.00 -15.59 -0.68
C TRP A 140 5.57 -16.53 0.40
N PRO A 141 5.05 -16.60 1.65
CA PRO A 141 5.59 -17.53 2.65
C PRO A 141 5.36 -18.99 2.25
N ILE A 142 4.19 -19.28 1.66
CA ILE A 142 3.86 -20.62 1.15
C ILE A 142 4.78 -20.97 -0.03
N GLU A 143 4.99 -20.02 -0.95
CA GLU A 143 5.93 -20.19 -2.06
C GLU A 143 7.37 -20.43 -1.59
N ALA A 144 7.81 -19.79 -0.50
CA ALA A 144 9.13 -19.99 0.09
C ALA A 144 9.27 -21.40 0.69
N ILE A 145 8.25 -21.89 1.40
CA ILE A 145 8.21 -23.27 1.92
C ILE A 145 8.30 -24.27 0.77
N ILE A 146 7.55 -24.05 -0.31
CA ILE A 146 7.60 -24.94 -1.48
C ILE A 146 8.97 -24.89 -2.15
N ALA A 147 9.61 -23.72 -2.19
CA ALA A 147 10.96 -23.58 -2.74
C ALA A 147 12.03 -24.34 -1.94
N LEU A 148 11.83 -24.57 -0.63
CA LEU A 148 12.69 -25.43 0.19
C LEU A 148 12.59 -26.90 -0.23
N THR A 149 11.38 -27.36 -0.59
CA THR A 149 11.13 -28.77 -0.97
C THR A 149 11.43 -29.06 -2.44
N ASN A 150 11.32 -28.07 -3.32
CA ASN A 150 11.55 -28.22 -4.75
C ASN A 150 12.27 -27.00 -5.34
N THR A 151 13.57 -27.17 -5.61
CA THR A 151 14.43 -26.14 -6.18
C THR A 151 14.11 -25.83 -7.63
N SER A 152 13.64 -26.81 -8.40
CA SER A 152 13.47 -26.67 -9.84
C SER A 152 12.32 -25.72 -10.20
N ARG A 153 11.15 -25.90 -9.58
CA ARG A 153 9.91 -25.18 -9.93
C ARG A 153 8.98 -25.05 -8.72
N ARG A 154 8.65 -23.80 -8.36
CA ARG A 154 7.67 -23.41 -7.32
C ARG A 154 6.27 -23.36 -7.93
N LEU A 155 5.22 -23.06 -7.16
CA LEU A 155 3.86 -23.02 -7.72
C LEU A 155 3.76 -22.01 -8.85
N GLY A 156 4.37 -20.82 -8.68
CA GLY A 156 4.35 -19.81 -9.73
C GLY A 156 5.01 -20.30 -11.02
N ASP A 157 6.14 -21.00 -10.90
CA ASP A 157 6.86 -21.57 -12.05
C ASP A 157 6.07 -22.71 -12.71
N ARG A 158 5.31 -23.48 -11.94
CA ARG A 158 4.42 -24.52 -12.45
C ARG A 158 3.25 -23.91 -13.22
N LEU A 159 2.58 -22.93 -12.61
CA LEU A 159 1.44 -22.23 -13.16
C LEU A 159 1.78 -21.50 -14.48
N ALA A 160 2.89 -20.77 -14.51
CA ALA A 160 3.31 -20.02 -15.70
C ALA A 160 4.07 -20.85 -16.74
N GLY A 161 4.36 -22.12 -16.45
CA GLY A 161 5.17 -22.95 -17.34
C GLY A 161 6.61 -22.46 -17.47
N THR A 162 7.19 -21.90 -16.41
CA THR A 162 8.57 -21.38 -16.40
C THR A 162 9.48 -22.24 -15.54
N LYS A 163 10.79 -22.02 -15.67
CA LYS A 163 11.81 -22.50 -14.74
C LYS A 163 12.91 -21.45 -14.56
N LEU A 164 13.57 -21.49 -13.42
CA LEU A 164 14.73 -20.66 -13.13
C LEU A 164 15.99 -21.39 -13.62
N VAL A 165 16.87 -20.68 -14.33
CA VAL A 165 18.15 -21.18 -14.83
C VAL A 165 19.24 -20.14 -14.59
N PRO A 166 20.53 -20.53 -14.57
CA PRO A 166 21.63 -19.58 -14.65
C PRO A 166 21.48 -18.70 -15.90
N TYR A 167 21.87 -17.43 -15.79
CA TYR A 167 21.76 -16.48 -16.89
C TYR A 167 22.67 -16.89 -18.05
N ASP A 168 22.08 -16.96 -19.25
CA ASP A 168 22.78 -17.21 -20.50
C ASP A 168 22.65 -15.98 -21.42
N PRO A 169 23.75 -15.28 -21.72
CA PRO A 169 23.74 -14.13 -22.62
C PRO A 169 23.21 -14.45 -24.03
N SER A 170 23.33 -15.70 -24.49
CA SER A 170 22.89 -16.11 -25.84
C SER A 170 21.37 -16.16 -25.99
N LEU A 171 20.64 -16.27 -24.87
CA LEU A 171 19.17 -16.26 -24.85
C LEU A 171 18.60 -14.83 -24.79
N GLY A 172 19.41 -13.85 -24.41
CA GLY A 172 18.99 -12.45 -24.27
C GLY A 172 18.62 -11.82 -25.61
N LYS A 173 17.37 -11.36 -25.74
CA LYS A 173 16.98 -10.48 -26.86
C LYS A 173 17.46 -9.06 -26.56
N PRO A 174 18.11 -8.35 -27.52
CA PRO A 174 18.75 -7.05 -27.27
C PRO A 174 17.77 -5.88 -27.07
N GLY A 175 16.45 -6.09 -27.13
CA GLY A 175 15.45 -5.03 -26.95
C GLY A 175 14.34 -5.42 -25.98
N PHE A 176 14.02 -4.53 -25.05
CA PHE A 176 12.81 -4.61 -24.22
C PHE A 176 11.61 -4.15 -25.05
N ASP A 177 10.64 -5.05 -25.24
CA ASP A 177 9.41 -4.74 -25.95
C ASP A 177 8.39 -4.12 -24.99
N ILE A 178 8.31 -2.79 -25.02
CA ILE A 178 7.40 -1.99 -24.18
C ILE A 178 5.94 -2.39 -24.42
N GLY A 179 5.56 -2.69 -25.66
CA GLY A 179 4.20 -3.07 -26.01
C GLY A 179 3.79 -4.38 -25.33
N LYS A 180 4.69 -5.38 -25.32
CA LYS A 180 4.46 -6.65 -24.61
C LYS A 180 4.46 -6.51 -23.09
N ALA A 181 5.08 -5.47 -22.55
CA ALA A 181 5.15 -5.21 -21.11
C ALA A 181 3.95 -4.43 -20.57
N LEU A 182 3.32 -3.59 -21.41
CA LEU A 182 2.21 -2.73 -21.00
C LEU A 182 1.00 -3.55 -20.52
N LEU A 183 0.60 -4.56 -21.28
CA LEU A 183 -0.58 -5.38 -20.95
C LEU A 183 -0.45 -6.06 -19.57
N PRO A 184 0.64 -6.80 -19.25
CA PRO A 184 0.85 -7.33 -17.90
C PRO A 184 0.81 -6.28 -16.80
N LEU A 185 1.34 -5.08 -17.03
CA LEU A 185 1.36 -4.00 -16.05
C LEU A 185 -0.05 -3.47 -15.76
N VAL A 186 -0.85 -3.24 -16.81
CA VAL A 186 -2.26 -2.84 -16.68
C VAL A 186 -3.06 -3.90 -15.94
N LEU A 187 -2.87 -5.17 -16.28
CA LEU A 187 -3.51 -6.29 -15.58
C LEU A 187 -3.09 -6.36 -14.11
N ALA A 188 -1.80 -6.18 -13.80
CA ALA A 188 -1.30 -6.15 -12.43
C ALA A 188 -1.96 -5.04 -11.62
N TYR A 189 -2.08 -3.84 -12.18
CA TYR A 189 -2.77 -2.73 -11.53
C TYR A 189 -4.27 -3.02 -11.33
N GLY A 190 -4.94 -3.62 -12.33
CA GLY A 190 -6.33 -4.06 -12.22
C GLY A 190 -6.55 -5.10 -11.11
N VAL A 191 -5.66 -6.08 -10.99
CA VAL A 191 -5.68 -7.07 -9.89
C VAL A 191 -5.52 -6.38 -8.54
N MET A 192 -4.63 -5.38 -8.45
CA MET A 192 -4.44 -4.60 -7.21
C MET A 192 -5.66 -3.77 -6.84
N LEU A 193 -6.36 -3.17 -7.81
CA LEU A 193 -7.62 -2.48 -7.59
C LEU A 193 -8.69 -3.42 -7.05
N LEU A 194 -8.83 -4.61 -7.65
CA LEU A 194 -9.77 -5.63 -7.18
C LEU A 194 -9.42 -6.06 -5.75
N PHE A 195 -8.15 -6.30 -5.45
CA PHE A 195 -7.71 -6.65 -4.10
C PHE A 195 -8.03 -5.55 -3.08
N LEU A 196 -7.82 -4.27 -3.43
CA LEU A 196 -8.17 -3.14 -2.56
C LEU A 196 -9.67 -3.09 -2.25
N GLN A 197 -10.55 -3.48 -3.19
CA GLN A 197 -11.99 -3.55 -2.95
C GLN A 197 -12.40 -4.69 -2.01
N LEU A 198 -11.62 -5.76 -1.96
CA LEU A 198 -11.85 -6.91 -1.08
C LEU A 198 -11.36 -6.69 0.35
N LEU A 199 -10.43 -5.74 0.55
CA LEU A 199 -9.95 -5.40 1.89
C LEU A 199 -11.05 -4.67 2.68
N PRO A 200 -11.24 -5.02 3.97
CA PRO A 200 -12.13 -4.26 4.82
C PRO A 200 -11.62 -2.82 4.89
N LYS A 201 -12.51 -1.86 4.63
CA LYS A 201 -12.16 -0.45 4.74
C LYS A 201 -11.73 -0.18 6.19
N PRO A 202 -10.52 0.35 6.43
CA PRO A 202 -10.08 0.64 7.78
C PRO A 202 -11.08 1.60 8.42
N GLY A 203 -11.73 1.15 9.49
CA GLY A 203 -12.86 1.80 10.15
C GLY A 203 -12.47 3.00 11.02
N LEU A 204 -11.73 3.95 10.48
CA LEU A 204 -11.57 5.28 11.09
C LEU A 204 -12.58 6.20 10.42
N TYR A 205 -13.86 6.01 10.74
CA TYR A 205 -14.92 6.87 10.21
C TYR A 205 -14.76 8.26 10.81
N ALA A 206 -14.26 9.21 10.02
CA ALA A 206 -14.46 10.61 10.33
C ALA A 206 -15.98 10.86 10.40
N THR A 207 -16.44 11.41 11.52
CA THR A 207 -17.82 11.84 11.73
C THR A 207 -18.14 12.91 10.70
N LYS A 208 -19.05 12.60 9.77
CA LYS A 208 -19.47 13.53 8.71
C LYS A 208 -20.48 14.52 9.27
N TYR A 209 -20.02 15.64 9.78
CA TYR A 209 -20.88 16.75 10.20
C TYR A 209 -21.30 17.63 9.01
N VAL A 210 -22.36 18.43 9.19
CA VAL A 210 -22.85 19.37 8.18
C VAL A 210 -22.23 20.74 8.46
N GLU A 211 -21.32 21.20 7.59
CA GLU A 211 -20.59 22.47 7.79
C GLU A 211 -21.53 23.68 7.95
N THR A 212 -22.62 23.73 7.18
CA THR A 212 -23.63 24.81 7.26
C THR A 212 -24.42 24.82 8.57
N SER A 213 -24.30 23.78 9.40
CA SER A 213 -24.91 23.71 10.74
C SER A 213 -24.02 24.30 11.84
N TYR A 214 -22.96 25.03 11.47
CA TYR A 214 -22.08 25.69 12.42
C TYR A 214 -22.86 26.65 13.34
N ASN A 215 -22.81 26.39 14.64
CA ASN A 215 -23.47 27.18 15.65
C ASN A 215 -22.45 28.08 16.36
N GLN A 216 -22.32 29.31 15.85
CA GLN A 216 -21.37 30.29 16.39
C GLN A 216 -21.71 30.69 17.83
N SER A 217 -23.00 30.79 18.17
CA SER A 217 -23.41 31.22 19.52
C SER A 217 -23.07 30.17 20.57
N ALA A 218 -23.40 28.90 20.32
CA ALA A 218 -23.06 27.79 21.22
C ALA A 218 -21.54 27.60 21.34
N SER A 219 -20.81 27.77 20.23
CA SER A 219 -19.34 27.70 20.22
C SER A 219 -18.72 28.75 21.15
N LYS A 220 -19.14 30.02 21.01
CA LYS A 220 -18.65 31.13 21.86
C LYS A 220 -19.05 30.99 23.32
N GLU A 221 -20.25 30.46 23.59
CA GLU A 221 -20.71 30.25 24.96
C GLU A 221 -19.85 29.21 25.69
N LEU A 222 -19.55 28.08 25.04
CA LEU A 222 -18.67 27.06 25.60
C LEU A 222 -17.22 27.56 25.72
N GLU A 223 -16.74 28.34 24.74
CA GLU A 223 -15.41 28.95 24.77
C GLU A 223 -15.26 29.90 25.96
N LYS A 224 -16.28 30.72 26.21
CA LYS A 224 -16.34 31.60 27.38
C LYS A 224 -16.34 30.80 28.68
N LEU A 225 -17.18 29.77 28.80
CA LEU A 225 -17.23 28.91 29.99
C LEU A 225 -15.85 28.32 30.34
N LEU A 226 -15.15 27.78 29.35
CA LEU A 226 -13.82 27.19 29.54
C LEU A 226 -12.75 28.27 29.82
N THR A 227 -12.85 29.44 29.20
CA THR A 227 -11.95 30.57 29.46
C THR A 227 -12.10 31.09 30.89
N ASP A 228 -13.33 31.29 31.34
CA ASP A 228 -13.64 31.82 32.67
C ASP A 228 -13.20 30.84 33.78
N SER A 229 -13.31 29.52 33.54
CA SER A 229 -13.01 28.50 34.54
C SER A 229 -11.56 27.98 34.52
N LEU A 230 -10.99 27.77 33.33
CA LEU A 230 -9.71 27.10 33.12
C LEU A 230 -8.74 27.88 32.23
N GLY A 231 -9.04 29.13 31.87
CA GLY A 231 -8.23 29.96 30.97
C GLY A 231 -6.79 30.21 31.46
N GLN A 232 -6.49 29.96 32.73
CA GLN A 232 -5.12 29.97 33.26
C GLN A 232 -4.23 28.85 32.68
N TYR A 233 -4.83 27.73 32.23
CA TYR A 233 -4.09 26.58 31.71
C TYR A 233 -3.94 26.59 30.19
N PHE A 234 -4.92 27.14 29.47
CA PHE A 234 -4.98 27.09 28.02
C PHE A 234 -5.82 28.21 27.41
N THR A 235 -5.74 28.36 26.09
CA THR A 235 -6.67 29.14 25.27
C THR A 235 -7.55 28.17 24.47
N PRO A 236 -8.88 28.14 24.71
CA PRO A 236 -9.78 27.28 23.96
C PRO A 236 -10.10 27.85 22.57
N ASP A 237 -10.28 26.96 21.59
CA ASP A 237 -10.84 27.22 20.26
C ASP A 237 -11.88 26.12 20.01
N ILE A 238 -13.13 26.50 19.77
CA ILE A 238 -14.28 25.58 19.83
C ILE A 238 -15.14 25.75 18.58
N ARG A 239 -15.54 24.61 18.00
CA ARG A 239 -16.56 24.57 16.95
C ARG A 239 -17.63 23.54 17.27
N ILE A 240 -18.87 24.02 17.33
CA ILE A 240 -20.06 23.19 17.48
C ILE A 240 -20.86 23.24 16.18
N TYR A 241 -21.23 22.07 15.68
CA TYR A 241 -22.11 21.89 14.54
C TYR A 241 -23.35 21.15 15.00
N ASP A 242 -24.53 21.71 14.73
CA ASP A 242 -25.79 21.19 15.24
C ASP A 242 -26.25 19.90 14.54
N SER A 243 -25.62 19.50 13.43
CA SER A 243 -26.00 18.31 12.67
C SER A 243 -24.83 17.43 12.28
N VAL A 244 -24.96 16.15 12.62
CA VAL A 244 -24.17 15.05 12.07
C VAL A 244 -25.01 14.28 11.05
N ARG A 245 -24.43 13.93 9.90
CA ARG A 245 -25.13 13.18 8.86
C ARG A 245 -25.62 11.85 9.43
N ASN A 246 -26.91 11.56 9.24
CA ASN A 246 -27.59 10.35 9.72
C ASN A 246 -27.65 10.19 11.24
N SER A 247 -27.55 11.28 12.01
CA SER A 247 -27.68 11.27 13.47
C SER A 247 -28.37 12.53 13.99
N LYS A 248 -28.96 12.43 15.19
CA LYS A 248 -29.49 13.60 15.93
C LYS A 248 -28.43 14.26 16.82
N LEU A 249 -27.20 13.71 16.84
CA LEU A 249 -26.10 14.22 17.63
C LEU A 249 -25.52 15.50 17.01
N LYS A 250 -25.03 16.37 17.87
CA LYS A 250 -24.15 17.48 17.49
C LYS A 250 -22.73 16.97 17.27
N TYR A 251 -21.95 17.70 16.48
CA TYR A 251 -20.49 17.52 16.42
C TYR A 251 -19.79 18.62 17.20
N VAL A 252 -18.93 18.24 18.15
CA VAL A 252 -18.18 19.19 18.98
C VAL A 252 -16.69 18.96 18.78
N SER A 253 -15.98 19.99 18.33
CA SER A 253 -14.54 19.97 18.12
C SER A 253 -13.89 21.02 19.01
N VAL A 254 -13.09 20.58 19.98
CA VAL A 254 -12.47 21.45 20.98
C VAL A 254 -10.95 21.34 20.83
N ILE A 255 -10.29 22.48 20.66
CA ILE A 255 -8.84 22.59 20.60
C ILE A 255 -8.39 23.47 21.76
N LEU A 256 -7.56 22.94 22.63
CA LEU A 256 -7.03 23.64 23.80
C LEU A 256 -5.53 23.89 23.60
N ARG A 257 -5.16 25.14 23.38
CA ARG A 257 -3.76 25.58 23.24
C ARG A 257 -3.18 25.80 24.64
N LEU A 258 -2.40 24.85 25.11
CA LEU A 258 -1.84 24.84 26.45
C LEU A 258 -0.77 25.91 26.63
N LYS A 259 -0.78 26.58 27.79
CA LYS A 259 0.24 27.56 28.18
C LYS A 259 1.51 26.91 28.74
N LYS A 260 1.43 25.65 29.20
CA LYS A 260 2.54 24.80 29.66
C LYS A 260 2.34 23.36 29.20
N ASN A 261 3.40 22.55 29.21
CA ASN A 261 3.34 21.17 28.76
C ASN A 261 2.68 20.22 29.79
N TYR A 262 1.36 20.33 29.98
CA TYR A 262 0.62 19.44 30.89
C TYR A 262 0.37 18.04 30.32
N ILE A 263 0.76 17.78 29.06
CA ILE A 263 0.48 16.53 28.33
C ILE A 263 1.69 15.59 28.26
N GLU A 264 2.84 16.01 28.76
CA GLU A 264 4.05 15.17 28.85
C GLU A 264 3.96 14.14 29.98
N ASP A 265 3.33 14.52 31.10
CA ASP A 265 3.05 13.63 32.23
C ASP A 265 1.59 13.17 32.20
N ASP A 266 1.37 11.86 32.28
CA ASP A 266 0.03 11.27 32.22
C ASP A 266 -0.86 11.73 33.40
N ASN A 267 -0.31 11.91 34.60
CA ASN A 267 -1.12 12.32 35.76
C ASN A 267 -1.63 13.77 35.61
N SER A 268 -0.77 14.67 35.17
CA SER A 268 -1.08 16.07 34.90
C SER A 268 -2.10 16.18 33.76
N TYR A 269 -1.94 15.37 32.72
CA TYR A 269 -2.89 15.27 31.62
C TYR A 269 -4.26 14.81 32.11
N GLN A 270 -4.33 13.69 32.85
CA GLN A 270 -5.61 13.14 33.30
C GLN A 270 -6.38 14.10 34.20
N LYS A 271 -5.69 14.82 35.10
CA LYS A 271 -6.33 15.85 35.94
C LYS A 271 -6.93 16.99 35.12
N LEU A 272 -6.15 17.51 34.16
CA LEU A 272 -6.61 18.57 33.27
C LEU A 272 -7.74 18.08 32.36
N HIS A 273 -7.61 16.85 31.86
CA HIS A 273 -8.60 16.21 31.01
C HIS A 273 -9.94 16.06 31.72
N GLN A 274 -9.93 15.47 32.91
CA GLN A 274 -11.12 15.30 33.75
C GLN A 274 -11.80 16.65 34.02
N SER A 275 -11.04 17.65 34.49
CA SER A 275 -11.57 18.99 34.79
C SER A 275 -12.19 19.67 33.57
N THR A 276 -11.59 19.46 32.39
CA THR A 276 -12.08 19.99 31.13
C THR A 276 -13.39 19.29 30.73
N THR A 277 -13.39 17.95 30.72
CA THR A 277 -14.56 17.17 30.31
C THR A 277 -15.74 17.38 31.25
N ASP A 278 -15.51 17.53 32.55
CA ASP A 278 -16.58 17.78 33.53
C ASP A 278 -17.30 19.10 33.26
N LEU A 279 -16.54 20.17 32.94
CA LEU A 279 -17.12 21.45 32.55
C LEU A 279 -17.88 21.37 31.23
N ILE A 280 -17.36 20.63 30.24
CA ILE A 280 -18.07 20.45 28.98
C ILE A 280 -19.36 19.66 29.21
N TYR A 281 -19.32 18.57 29.97
CA TYR A 281 -20.48 17.72 30.24
C TYR A 281 -21.54 18.40 31.10
N ALA A 282 -21.16 19.34 31.96
CA ALA A 282 -22.11 20.18 32.69
C ALA A 282 -22.96 21.07 31.76
N LYS A 283 -22.42 21.46 30.59
CA LYS A 283 -23.12 22.29 29.60
C LYS A 283 -23.74 21.48 28.45
N LEU A 284 -23.07 20.41 28.05
CA LEU A 284 -23.41 19.54 26.92
C LEU A 284 -23.35 18.08 27.40
N PRO A 285 -24.48 17.45 27.73
CA PRO A 285 -24.49 16.05 28.18
C PRO A 285 -23.89 15.12 27.11
N ALA A 286 -23.14 14.10 27.55
CA ALA A 286 -22.38 13.21 26.66
C ALA A 286 -23.24 12.47 25.62
N GLU A 287 -24.53 12.26 25.91
CA GLU A 287 -25.50 11.61 25.02
C GLU A 287 -25.96 12.50 23.86
N THR A 288 -25.68 13.81 23.92
CA THR A 288 -26.23 14.80 22.97
C THR A 288 -25.27 15.13 21.81
N PHE A 289 -24.02 14.70 21.91
CA PHE A 289 -23.00 15.00 20.91
C PHE A 289 -21.97 13.88 20.75
N THR A 290 -21.23 13.97 19.65
CA THR A 290 -20.00 13.23 19.39
C THR A 290 -18.90 14.24 19.03
N GLY A 291 -17.65 13.95 19.34
CA GLY A 291 -16.62 14.98 19.18
C GLY A 291 -15.19 14.51 19.33
N GLN A 292 -14.29 15.48 19.15
CA GLN A 292 -12.87 15.34 19.46
C GLN A 292 -12.39 16.48 20.36
N LEU A 293 -11.55 16.13 21.33
CA LEU A 293 -10.90 17.06 22.24
C LEU A 293 -9.39 16.96 22.04
N GLN A 294 -8.79 18.04 21.58
CA GLN A 294 -7.37 18.12 21.25
C GLN A 294 -6.66 19.07 22.21
N TYR A 295 -5.60 18.60 22.86
CA TYR A 295 -4.67 19.40 23.64
C TYR A 295 -3.41 19.63 22.81
N VAL A 296 -2.99 20.88 22.69
CA VAL A 296 -1.81 21.25 21.91
C VAL A 296 -0.90 22.15 22.74
N PHE A 297 0.34 21.72 22.96
CA PHE A 297 1.40 22.55 23.50
C PHE A 297 2.45 22.80 22.42
N GLN A 298 2.76 24.07 22.17
CA GLN A 298 3.76 24.48 21.19
C GLN A 298 4.72 25.49 21.81
N ALA A 299 6.01 25.15 21.79
CA ALA A 299 7.12 26.02 22.19
C ALA A 299 8.20 26.00 21.10
N SER A 300 9.24 26.83 21.24
CA SER A 300 10.34 26.88 20.25
C SER A 300 10.94 25.48 20.05
N GLY A 301 10.76 24.91 18.85
CA GLY A 301 11.25 23.58 18.49
C GLY A 301 10.50 22.38 19.11
N GLN A 302 9.40 22.60 19.85
CA GLN A 302 8.63 21.53 20.47
C GLN A 302 7.15 21.61 20.10
N PHE A 303 6.59 20.47 19.66
CA PHE A 303 5.16 20.30 19.43
C PHE A 303 4.70 19.03 20.12
N HIS A 304 3.79 19.17 21.08
CA HIS A 304 3.13 18.05 21.75
C HIS A 304 1.63 18.18 21.50
N GLY A 305 1.02 17.10 21.04
CA GLY A 305 -0.41 17.03 20.76
C GLY A 305 -1.01 15.74 21.30
N ARG A 306 -2.16 15.84 21.96
CA ARG A 306 -2.94 14.67 22.39
C ARG A 306 -4.39 14.88 22.01
N SER A 307 -4.98 13.95 21.26
CA SER A 307 -6.37 14.01 20.82
C SER A 307 -7.12 12.81 21.38
N THR A 308 -8.31 13.04 21.94
CA THR A 308 -9.20 11.98 22.40
C THR A 308 -10.62 12.18 21.85
N PRO A 309 -11.27 11.11 21.38
CA PRO A 309 -12.70 11.16 21.10
C PRO A 309 -13.46 11.36 22.42
N PHE A 310 -14.55 12.11 22.39
CA PHE A 310 -15.39 12.33 23.58
C PHE A 310 -16.86 12.51 23.20
N GLY A 311 -17.75 12.32 24.18
CA GLY A 311 -19.19 12.18 23.95
C GLY A 311 -19.60 10.78 23.47
N THR A 312 -20.71 10.69 22.76
CA THR A 312 -21.28 9.43 22.27
C THR A 312 -20.47 8.86 21.10
N THR A 313 -19.98 7.63 21.24
CA THR A 313 -19.32 6.93 20.14
C THR A 313 -20.36 6.43 19.14
N MET A 314 -20.29 6.92 17.90
CA MET A 314 -21.10 6.40 16.80
C MET A 314 -20.56 5.01 16.42
N LYS A 315 -21.41 3.98 16.54
CA LYS A 315 -21.09 2.61 16.12
C LYS A 315 -21.26 2.44 14.61
#